data_AF-A0A7V9U4G0-F1
#
_entry.id   AF-A0A7V9U4G0-F1
#
_cell.length_a   1.000
_cell.length_b   1.000
_cell.length_c   1.000
_cell.angle_alpha   90.00
_cell.angle_beta   90.00
_cell.angle_gamma   90.00
#
_symmetry.space_group_name_H-M   'P 1'
#
loop_
_entity.id
_entity.type
_entity.pdbx_description
1 polymer ?
#
loop_
_entity_poly.entity_id
_entity_poly.type
_entity_poly.pdbx_seq_one_letter_code
_entity_poly.pdbx_strand_id
1 'polypeptide(L)'
;MTTCAECLSAISTSSLSQLGPGSEVAVHCETCGDCSRTAYELRYAEYRLAAALNEMKPRTGPVQIADTAQIDSELLRRRRIGKLLRLGLAAALVVTAWVGVEQLGPRLQRGSPGEIETETMELSCLTPTQASELVTPYLRSNGAAVYLHEQPRAITMRGIHRELEQARSQLIHFEHPPGCSLPANPGSGAADASDPPRETPATEPR
;
A
#
# COMPACT_ATOMS: atom_id res chain seq x y z
N MET A 1 49.16 14.87 -37.77
CA MET A 1 47.81 14.22 -37.76
C MET A 1 47.39 14.16 -36.31
N THR A 2 46.58 15.11 -35.90
CA THR A 2 46.06 15.25 -34.55
C THR A 2 44.89 14.29 -34.32
N THR A 3 44.90 13.60 -33.20
CA THR A 3 43.77 12.74 -32.77
C THR A 3 42.72 13.55 -32.01
N CYS A 4 41.49 13.05 -31.91
CA CYS A 4 40.44 13.71 -31.12
C CYS A 4 40.86 13.90 -29.64
N ALA A 5 41.61 12.95 -29.08
CA ALA A 5 42.08 13.04 -27.69
C ALA A 5 43.11 14.16 -27.50
N GLU A 6 44.08 14.28 -28.42
CA GLU A 6 45.06 15.37 -28.41
C GLU A 6 44.41 16.73 -28.67
N CYS A 7 43.45 16.78 -29.58
CA CYS A 7 42.66 17.97 -29.87
C CYS A 7 41.90 18.45 -28.62
N LEU A 8 41.15 17.56 -27.96
CA LEU A 8 40.42 17.89 -26.73
C LEU A 8 41.36 18.26 -25.59
N SER A 9 42.49 17.57 -25.45
CA SER A 9 43.52 17.92 -24.46
C SER A 9 44.03 19.35 -24.70
N ALA A 10 44.38 19.70 -25.94
CA ALA A 10 44.86 21.04 -26.28
C ALA A 10 43.80 22.12 -26.00
N ILE A 11 42.54 21.88 -26.38
CA ILE A 11 41.41 22.78 -26.12
C ILE A 11 41.16 22.94 -24.62
N SER A 12 41.39 21.91 -23.81
CA SER A 12 41.16 21.97 -22.36
C SER A 12 42.22 22.79 -21.61
N THR A 13 43.43 22.89 -22.14
CA THR A 13 44.57 23.54 -21.49
C THR A 13 44.92 24.92 -22.03
N SER A 14 44.42 25.29 -23.21
CA SER A 14 44.72 26.56 -23.88
C SER A 14 43.44 27.33 -24.22
N SER A 15 43.50 28.66 -24.20
CA SER A 15 42.38 29.45 -24.70
C SER A 15 42.28 29.31 -26.22
N LEU A 16 41.05 29.21 -26.73
CA LEU A 16 40.79 29.13 -28.16
C LEU A 16 41.32 30.35 -28.93
N SER A 17 41.47 31.49 -28.26
CA SER A 17 42.07 32.71 -28.81
C SER A 17 43.57 32.58 -29.08
N GLN A 18 44.25 31.64 -28.43
CA GLN A 18 45.69 31.39 -28.59
C GLN A 18 45.98 30.33 -29.66
N LEU A 19 44.97 29.60 -30.11
CA LEU A 19 45.08 28.67 -31.22
C LEU A 19 45.10 29.48 -32.53
N GLY A 20 46.30 29.69 -33.05
CA GLY A 20 46.50 30.38 -34.31
C GLY A 20 45.71 29.74 -35.45
N PRO A 21 45.20 30.56 -36.41
CA PRO A 21 44.56 30.04 -37.61
C PRO A 21 45.57 29.17 -38.38
N GLY A 22 45.18 27.93 -38.71
CA GLY A 22 46.04 26.95 -39.38
C GLY A 22 46.83 26.01 -38.45
N SER A 23 46.65 26.08 -37.13
CA SER A 23 47.18 25.06 -36.22
C SER A 23 46.57 23.67 -36.50
N GLU A 24 47.33 22.60 -36.27
CA GLU A 24 46.83 21.22 -36.49
C GLU A 24 45.55 20.93 -35.69
N VAL A 25 45.36 21.58 -34.54
CA VAL A 25 44.15 21.47 -33.71
C VAL A 25 42.98 22.22 -34.35
N ALA A 26 43.20 23.43 -34.89
CA ALA A 26 42.15 24.20 -35.57
C ALA A 26 41.67 23.47 -36.84
N VAL A 27 42.59 22.95 -37.65
CA VAL A 27 42.26 22.18 -38.87
C VAL A 27 41.51 20.89 -38.51
N HIS A 28 41.90 20.23 -37.42
CA HIS A 28 41.18 19.05 -36.93
C HIS A 28 39.77 19.37 -36.42
N CYS A 29 39.60 20.51 -35.72
CA CYS A 29 38.28 20.97 -35.30
C CYS A 29 37.36 21.30 -36.47
N GLU A 30 37.89 21.76 -37.61
CA GLU A 30 37.08 22.07 -38.79
C GLU A 30 36.63 20.81 -39.55
N THR A 31 37.42 19.74 -39.46
CA THR A 31 37.18 18.50 -40.23
C THR A 31 36.46 17.41 -39.43
N CYS A 32 36.62 17.38 -38.11
CA CYS A 32 35.99 16.41 -37.22
C CYS A 32 34.67 16.96 -36.64
N GLY A 33 33.55 16.25 -36.89
CA GLY A 33 32.22 16.66 -36.40
C GLY A 33 32.13 16.82 -34.88
N ASP A 34 32.70 15.90 -34.12
CA ASP A 34 32.66 15.95 -32.65
C ASP A 34 33.51 17.09 -32.08
N CYS A 35 34.76 17.21 -32.56
CA CYS A 35 35.65 18.29 -32.11
C CYS A 35 35.14 19.68 -32.54
N SER A 36 34.51 19.79 -33.72
CA SER A 36 33.91 21.03 -34.20
C SER A 36 32.83 21.54 -33.26
N ARG A 37 31.98 20.64 -32.76
CA ARG A 37 30.90 20.95 -31.85
C ARG A 37 31.43 21.40 -30.51
N THR A 38 32.40 20.67 -29.95
CA THR A 38 33.02 21.05 -28.68
C THR A 38 33.72 22.40 -28.79
N ALA A 39 34.48 22.64 -29.86
CA ALA A 39 35.14 23.92 -30.10
C ALA A 39 34.13 25.08 -30.25
N TYR A 40 32.99 24.85 -30.91
CA TYR A 40 31.92 25.85 -31.02
C TYR A 40 31.28 26.17 -29.67
N GLU A 41 30.93 25.15 -28.88
CA GLU A 41 30.35 25.34 -27.54
C GLU A 41 31.31 26.12 -26.63
N LEU A 42 32.61 25.83 -26.72
CA LEU A 42 33.65 26.50 -25.93
C LEU A 42 33.86 27.95 -26.38
N ARG A 43 33.88 28.23 -27.70
CA ARG A 43 33.89 29.60 -28.24
C ARG A 43 32.66 30.40 -27.80
N TYR A 44 31.49 29.77 -27.82
CA TYR A 44 30.26 30.41 -27.38
C TYR A 44 30.29 30.74 -25.87
N ALA A 45 30.85 29.85 -25.05
CA ALA A 45 31.05 30.09 -23.62
C ALA A 45 32.05 31.23 -23.36
N GLU A 46 33.19 31.26 -24.06
CA GLU A 46 34.16 32.35 -23.99
C GLU A 46 33.53 33.70 -24.40
N TYR A 47 32.75 33.71 -25.49
CA TYR A 47 32.04 34.90 -25.96
C TYR A 47 31.03 35.41 -24.93
N ARG A 48 30.21 34.52 -24.35
CA ARG A 48 29.26 34.89 -23.30
C ARG A 48 29.95 35.45 -22.06
N LEU A 49 31.08 34.86 -21.67
CA LEU A 49 31.87 35.35 -20.54
C LEU A 49 32.43 36.74 -20.83
N ALA A 50 33.01 36.95 -22.02
CA ALA A 50 33.53 38.25 -22.43
C ALA A 50 32.43 39.31 -22.52
N ALA A 51 31.26 38.96 -23.04
CA ALA A 51 30.09 39.85 -23.08
C ALA A 51 29.62 40.21 -21.67
N ALA A 52 29.51 39.24 -20.77
CA ALA A 52 29.15 39.48 -19.36
C ALA A 52 30.17 40.39 -18.67
N LEU A 53 31.48 40.19 -18.92
CA LEU A 53 32.54 41.05 -18.39
C LEU A 53 32.48 42.48 -18.94
N ASN A 54 32.11 42.66 -20.21
CA ASN A 54 31.95 43.98 -20.82
C ASN A 54 30.68 44.71 -20.34
N GLU A 55 29.62 43.98 -20.00
CA GLU A 55 28.37 44.55 -19.46
C GLU A 55 28.46 44.89 -17.96
N MET A 56 29.46 44.37 -17.23
CA MET A 56 29.68 44.70 -15.83
C MET A 56 30.19 46.14 -15.67
N LYS A 57 29.47 46.95 -14.87
CA LYS A 57 29.89 48.29 -14.46
C LYS A 57 31.28 48.23 -13.83
N PRO A 58 32.23 49.10 -14.21
CA PRO A 58 33.59 49.08 -13.67
C PRO A 58 33.60 49.57 -12.22
N ARG A 59 33.36 48.65 -11.26
CA ARG A 59 33.62 48.75 -9.79
C ARG A 59 32.99 47.62 -8.95
N THR A 60 32.43 46.56 -9.53
CA THR A 60 31.98 45.40 -8.76
C THR A 60 33.19 44.61 -8.26
N GLY A 61 33.27 44.40 -6.93
CA GLY A 61 34.33 43.62 -6.32
C GLY A 61 34.31 42.16 -6.79
N PRO A 62 35.47 41.48 -6.86
CA PRO A 62 35.60 40.14 -7.45
C PRO A 62 34.71 39.07 -6.78
N VAL A 63 34.33 39.29 -5.52
CA VAL A 63 33.44 38.39 -4.76
C VAL A 63 32.01 38.41 -5.31
N GLN A 64 31.48 39.57 -5.73
CA GLN A 64 30.11 39.67 -6.26
C GLN A 64 29.98 39.07 -7.67
N ILE A 65 31.08 39.01 -8.41
CA ILE A 65 31.14 38.36 -9.73
C ILE A 65 31.16 36.83 -9.55
N ALA A 66 31.87 36.32 -8.55
CA ALA A 66 31.86 34.91 -8.21
C ALA A 66 30.47 34.45 -7.72
N ASP A 67 29.79 35.25 -6.90
CA ASP A 67 28.44 34.93 -6.41
C ASP A 67 27.39 34.94 -7.54
N THR A 68 27.44 35.91 -8.44
CA THR A 68 26.50 35.96 -9.59
C THR A 68 26.77 34.87 -10.61
N ALA A 69 28.04 34.54 -10.90
CA ALA A 69 28.41 33.41 -11.74
C ALA A 69 28.02 32.04 -11.15
N GLN A 70 28.01 31.93 -9.82
CA GLN A 70 27.51 30.72 -9.15
C GLN A 70 25.99 30.57 -9.27
N ILE A 71 25.22 31.68 -9.20
CA ILE A 71 23.76 31.66 -9.31
C ILE A 71 23.29 31.11 -10.68
N ASP A 72 24.02 31.40 -11.75
CA ASP A 72 23.72 30.91 -13.11
C ASP A 72 24.39 29.57 -13.46
N SER A 73 25.12 28.96 -12.53
CA SER A 73 25.79 27.70 -12.81
C SER A 73 24.78 26.56 -12.96
N GLU A 74 24.74 25.97 -14.16
CA GLU A 74 23.90 24.80 -14.48
C GLU A 74 24.08 23.65 -13.49
N LEU A 75 25.24 23.57 -12.82
CA LEU A 75 25.55 22.58 -11.80
C LEU A 75 24.64 22.70 -10.57
N LEU A 76 24.31 23.91 -10.11
CA LEU A 76 23.35 24.10 -9.02
C LEU A 76 21.93 23.73 -9.45
N ARG A 77 21.57 24.03 -10.70
CA ARG A 77 20.28 23.63 -11.29
C ARG A 77 20.17 22.10 -11.35
N ARG A 78 21.21 21.40 -11.83
CA ARG A 78 21.26 19.93 -11.85
C ARG A 78 21.21 19.32 -10.45
N ARG A 79 21.89 19.92 -9.45
CA ARG A 79 21.81 19.47 -8.06
C ARG A 79 20.43 19.68 -7.45
N ARG A 80 19.75 20.81 -7.72
CA ARG A 80 18.37 21.04 -7.26
C ARG A 80 17.39 20.08 -7.92
N ILE A 81 17.49 19.89 -9.24
CA ILE A 81 16.65 18.92 -9.96
C ILE A 81 16.90 17.51 -9.41
N GLY A 82 18.16 17.11 -9.20
CA GLY A 82 18.48 15.81 -8.60
C GLY A 82 17.90 15.63 -7.19
N LYS A 83 17.93 16.68 -6.34
CA LYS A 83 17.29 16.64 -5.02
C LYS A 83 15.77 16.55 -5.11
N LEU A 84 15.14 17.34 -5.98
CA LEU A 84 13.69 17.31 -6.20
C LEU A 84 13.23 15.96 -6.74
N LEU A 85 13.98 15.37 -7.65
CA LEU A 85 13.66 14.08 -8.24
C LEU A 85 13.77 12.96 -7.21
N ARG A 86 14.79 12.98 -6.34
CA ARG A 86 14.90 12.05 -5.21
C ARG A 86 13.75 12.20 -4.21
N LEU A 87 13.40 13.44 -3.85
CA LEU A 87 12.27 13.73 -2.96
C LEU A 87 10.95 13.26 -3.57
N GLY A 88 10.72 13.52 -4.85
CA GLY A 88 9.53 13.07 -5.58
C GLY A 88 9.43 11.55 -5.64
N LEU A 89 10.54 10.85 -5.88
CA LEU A 89 10.57 9.39 -5.97
C LEU A 89 10.33 8.75 -4.59
N ALA A 90 10.88 9.33 -3.52
CA ALA A 90 10.60 8.91 -2.15
C ALA A 90 9.12 9.11 -1.78
N ALA A 91 8.53 10.27 -2.12
CA ALA A 91 7.12 10.52 -1.89
C ALA A 91 6.21 9.56 -2.67
N ALA A 92 6.54 9.27 -3.93
CA ALA A 92 5.80 8.31 -4.75
C ALA A 92 5.86 6.88 -4.17
N LEU A 93 7.01 6.47 -3.62
CA LEU A 93 7.13 5.19 -2.92
C LEU A 93 6.23 5.11 -1.69
N VAL A 94 6.15 6.18 -0.90
CA VAL A 94 5.26 6.21 0.27
C VAL A 94 3.79 6.12 -0.15
N VAL A 95 3.38 6.85 -1.19
CA VAL A 95 2.01 6.81 -1.71
C VAL A 95 1.66 5.43 -2.25
N THR A 96 2.55 4.82 -3.04
CA THR A 96 2.31 3.47 -3.59
C THR A 96 2.25 2.40 -2.49
N ALA A 97 3.10 2.49 -1.46
CA ALA A 97 3.03 1.61 -0.30
C ALA A 97 1.72 1.78 0.47
N TRP A 98 1.28 3.02 0.71
CA TRP A 98 0.01 3.30 1.39
C TRP A 98 -1.18 2.71 0.64
N VAL A 99 -1.30 2.98 -0.66
CA VAL A 99 -2.37 2.42 -1.51
C VAL A 99 -2.30 0.90 -1.54
N GLY A 100 -1.10 0.32 -1.59
CA GLY A 100 -0.90 -1.12 -1.52
C GLY A 100 -1.41 -1.72 -0.21
N VAL A 101 -1.15 -1.07 0.93
CA VAL A 101 -1.64 -1.52 2.24
C VAL A 101 -3.16 -1.41 2.34
N GLU A 102 -3.79 -0.35 1.86
CA GLU A 102 -5.26 -0.25 1.88
C GLU A 102 -5.94 -1.27 0.96
N GLN A 103 -5.37 -1.56 -0.21
CA GLN A 103 -5.99 -2.49 -1.17
C GLN A 103 -5.70 -3.96 -0.86
N LEU A 104 -4.50 -4.30 -0.35
CA LEU A 104 -4.12 -5.67 -0.03
C LEU A 104 -4.31 -6.02 1.45
N GLY A 105 -4.33 -5.05 2.36
CA GLY A 105 -4.56 -5.24 3.80
C GLY A 105 -5.77 -6.12 4.11
N PRO A 106 -6.98 -5.84 3.57
CA PRO A 106 -8.14 -6.69 3.81
C PRO A 106 -8.07 -8.07 3.12
N ARG A 107 -7.14 -8.27 2.18
CA ARG A 107 -6.90 -9.59 1.56
C ARG A 107 -5.87 -10.42 2.32
N LEU A 108 -4.91 -9.77 2.97
CA LEU A 108 -3.87 -10.41 3.78
C LEU A 108 -4.30 -10.62 5.24
N GLN A 109 -5.25 -9.83 5.75
CA GLN A 109 -5.86 -10.02 7.09
C GLN A 109 -6.98 -11.06 7.11
N ARG A 110 -7.40 -11.62 5.96
CA ARG A 110 -8.17 -12.87 6.01
C ARG A 110 -7.22 -13.93 6.55
N GLY A 111 -7.47 -14.34 7.79
CA GLY A 111 -6.65 -15.23 8.58
C GLY A 111 -6.16 -16.44 7.80
N SER A 112 -5.08 -17.04 8.31
CA SER A 112 -4.50 -18.25 7.75
C SER A 112 -5.61 -19.26 7.45
N PRO A 113 -5.65 -19.91 6.27
CA PRO A 113 -6.68 -20.90 5.95
C PRO A 113 -6.66 -22.02 7.00
N GLY A 114 -7.60 -21.97 7.95
CA GLY A 114 -7.69 -22.88 9.09
C GLY A 114 -7.52 -22.24 10.48
N GLU A 115 -7.37 -20.92 10.59
CA GLU A 115 -7.36 -20.25 11.88
C GLU A 115 -8.75 -20.34 12.55
N ILE A 116 -8.76 -20.80 13.80
CA ILE A 116 -9.98 -20.97 14.59
C ILE A 116 -10.29 -19.63 15.25
N GLU A 117 -11.35 -18.97 14.77
CA GLU A 117 -11.87 -17.73 15.32
C GLU A 117 -12.98 -18.03 16.34
N THR A 118 -13.27 -17.06 17.21
CA THR A 118 -14.37 -17.13 18.17
C THR A 118 -15.22 -15.88 18.02
N GLU A 119 -16.51 -16.06 17.79
CA GLU A 119 -17.47 -14.97 17.59
C GLU A 119 -18.62 -15.11 18.57
N THR A 120 -18.97 -14.02 19.25
CA THR A 120 -20.09 -13.93 20.18
C THR A 120 -21.21 -13.10 19.57
N MET A 121 -22.41 -13.67 19.48
CA MET A 121 -23.59 -12.97 18.98
C MET A 121 -24.68 -12.93 20.04
N GLU A 122 -25.21 -11.74 20.28
CA GLU A 122 -26.37 -11.53 21.16
C GLU A 122 -27.66 -11.92 20.42
N LEU A 123 -28.56 -12.58 21.14
CA LEU A 123 -29.83 -13.09 20.65
C LEU A 123 -30.97 -12.27 21.26
N SER A 124 -31.85 -11.76 20.39
CA SER A 124 -33.07 -11.01 20.70
C SER A 124 -34.31 -11.92 20.67
N CYS A 125 -34.46 -12.74 19.64
CA CYS A 125 -35.63 -13.58 19.35
C CYS A 125 -35.41 -15.05 19.69
N LEU A 126 -34.27 -15.63 19.31
CA LEU A 126 -33.99 -17.05 19.53
C LEU A 126 -33.54 -17.36 20.95
N THR A 127 -33.89 -18.55 21.45
CA THR A 127 -33.26 -19.08 22.66
C THR A 127 -31.85 -19.60 22.32
N PRO A 128 -30.90 -19.55 23.28
CA PRO A 128 -29.54 -20.06 23.03
C PRO A 128 -29.53 -21.51 22.53
N THR A 129 -30.42 -22.37 23.04
CA THR A 129 -30.55 -23.77 22.60
C THR A 129 -30.98 -23.90 21.14
N GLN A 130 -32.02 -23.16 20.72
CA GLN A 130 -32.47 -23.14 19.32
C GLN A 130 -31.38 -22.60 18.38
N ALA A 131 -30.68 -21.54 18.80
CA ALA A 131 -29.56 -21.01 18.05
C ALA A 131 -28.45 -22.06 17.86
N SER A 132 -28.15 -22.86 18.89
CA SER A 132 -27.16 -23.94 18.76
C SER A 132 -27.59 -25.05 17.80
N GLU A 133 -28.87 -25.45 17.82
CA GLU A 133 -29.39 -26.46 16.90
C GLU A 133 -29.29 -26.01 15.44
N LEU A 134 -29.55 -24.72 15.17
CA LEU A 134 -29.42 -24.13 13.84
C LEU A 134 -27.98 -24.05 13.36
N VAL A 135 -27.04 -23.74 14.26
CA VAL A 135 -25.64 -23.46 13.93
C VAL A 135 -24.77 -24.74 13.86
N THR A 136 -25.05 -25.74 14.70
CA THR A 136 -24.24 -26.97 14.82
C THR A 136 -23.95 -27.67 13.48
N PRO A 137 -24.90 -27.78 12.51
CA PRO A 137 -24.62 -28.43 11.23
C PRO A 137 -23.54 -27.77 10.37
N TYR A 138 -23.25 -26.49 10.61
CA TYR A 138 -22.27 -25.68 9.87
C TYR A 138 -20.88 -25.69 10.50
N LEU A 139 -20.77 -26.03 11.78
CA LEU A 139 -19.53 -26.08 12.55
C LEU A 139 -18.94 -27.50 12.53
N ARG A 140 -18.29 -27.88 11.43
CA ARG A 140 -17.77 -29.25 11.21
C ARG A 140 -16.28 -29.40 11.43
N SER A 141 -15.54 -28.30 11.56
CA SER A 141 -14.09 -28.32 11.70
C SER A 141 -13.63 -28.91 13.03
N ASN A 142 -12.43 -29.51 13.02
CA ASN A 142 -11.79 -30.02 14.23
C ASN A 142 -11.46 -28.85 15.16
N GLY A 143 -12.13 -28.79 16.32
CA GLY A 143 -12.01 -27.69 17.27
C GLY A 143 -13.15 -26.67 17.22
N ALA A 144 -14.14 -26.89 16.37
CA ALA A 144 -15.37 -26.12 16.41
C ALA A 144 -16.19 -26.46 17.67
N ALA A 145 -16.76 -25.44 18.30
CA ALA A 145 -17.53 -25.57 19.53
C ALA A 145 -18.58 -24.47 19.63
N VAL A 146 -19.68 -24.77 20.32
CA VAL A 146 -20.74 -23.82 20.63
C VAL A 146 -20.85 -23.70 22.15
N TYR A 147 -20.79 -22.47 22.66
CA TYR A 147 -21.03 -22.18 24.07
C TYR A 147 -22.30 -21.34 24.19
N LEU A 148 -23.17 -21.79 25.09
CA LEU A 148 -24.47 -21.18 25.34
C LEU A 148 -24.38 -20.25 26.54
N HIS A 149 -24.87 -19.02 26.38
CA HIS A 149 -25.01 -18.07 27.48
C HIS A 149 -26.49 -17.74 27.68
N GLU A 150 -27.02 -18.07 28.85
CA GLU A 150 -28.43 -17.79 29.18
C GLU A 150 -28.65 -16.32 29.56
N GLN A 151 -27.65 -15.67 30.16
CA GLN A 151 -27.69 -14.28 30.60
C GLN A 151 -26.30 -13.61 30.40
N PRO A 152 -26.14 -12.66 29.46
CA PRO A 152 -27.12 -12.25 28.44
C PRO A 152 -27.44 -13.41 27.49
N ARG A 153 -28.62 -13.36 26.84
CA ARG A 153 -28.99 -14.33 25.81
C ARG A 153 -28.02 -14.19 24.64
N ALA A 154 -27.01 -15.04 24.60
CA ALA A 154 -25.95 -14.97 23.62
C ALA A 154 -25.43 -16.37 23.28
N ILE A 155 -24.86 -16.48 22.09
CA ILE A 155 -24.22 -17.70 21.62
C ILE A 155 -22.79 -17.35 21.20
N THR A 156 -21.85 -18.12 21.73
CA THR A 156 -20.44 -18.04 21.35
C THR A 156 -20.14 -19.21 20.42
N MET A 157 -19.77 -18.90 19.19
CA MET A 157 -19.42 -19.89 18.18
C MET A 157 -17.90 -19.85 17.97
N ARG A 158 -17.28 -21.03 17.98
CA ARG A 158 -15.86 -21.19 17.68
C ARG A 158 -15.72 -22.08 16.46
N GLY A 159 -14.92 -21.67 15.48
CA GLY A 159 -14.74 -22.39 14.23
C GLY A 159 -13.84 -21.66 13.25
N ILE A 160 -13.61 -22.26 12.08
CA ILE A 160 -12.91 -21.56 10.99
C ILE A 160 -13.80 -20.47 10.39
N HIS A 161 -13.19 -19.40 9.88
CA HIS A 161 -13.89 -18.21 9.38
C HIS A 161 -15.09 -18.52 8.45
N ARG A 162 -14.93 -19.44 7.49
CA ARG A 162 -16.01 -19.81 6.55
C ARG A 162 -17.20 -20.49 7.22
N GLU A 163 -16.95 -21.32 8.22
CA GLU A 163 -18.01 -22.00 8.98
C GLU A 163 -18.76 -21.01 9.87
N LEU A 164 -18.03 -20.08 10.51
CA LEU A 164 -18.61 -19.00 11.29
C LEU A 164 -19.45 -18.05 10.42
N GLU A 165 -18.96 -17.64 9.26
CA GLU A 165 -19.70 -16.77 8.33
C GLU A 165 -21.00 -17.44 7.87
N GLN A 166 -20.96 -18.74 7.54
CA GLN A 166 -22.14 -19.49 7.15
C GLN A 166 -23.13 -19.65 8.32
N ALA A 167 -22.66 -20.05 9.50
CA ALA A 167 -23.47 -20.15 10.72
C ALA A 167 -24.13 -18.81 11.08
N ARG A 168 -23.35 -17.72 11.05
CA ARG A 168 -23.83 -16.36 11.31
C ARG A 168 -24.88 -15.91 10.32
N SER A 169 -24.70 -16.18 9.02
CA SER A 169 -25.69 -15.82 8.00
C SER A 169 -27.05 -16.49 8.24
N GLN A 170 -27.04 -17.75 8.70
CA GLN A 170 -28.26 -18.49 9.05
C GLN A 170 -28.89 -17.94 10.33
N LEU A 171 -28.07 -17.66 11.34
CA LEU A 171 -28.55 -17.09 12.58
C LEU A 171 -29.22 -15.72 12.34
N ILE A 172 -28.58 -14.83 11.57
CA ILE A 172 -29.14 -13.52 11.19
C ILE A 172 -30.46 -13.66 10.45
N HIS A 173 -30.61 -14.66 9.58
CA HIS A 173 -31.83 -14.89 8.81
C HIS A 173 -33.06 -15.19 9.69
N PHE A 174 -32.86 -15.93 10.79
CA PHE A 174 -33.92 -16.25 11.75
C PHE A 174 -34.06 -15.21 12.88
N GLU A 175 -33.04 -14.35 13.05
CA GLU A 175 -33.00 -13.34 14.11
C GLU A 175 -33.62 -12.00 13.68
N HIS A 176 -33.68 -11.69 12.38
CA HIS A 176 -34.27 -10.45 11.87
C HIS A 176 -35.78 -10.57 11.55
N PRO A 177 -36.61 -9.59 11.95
CA PRO A 177 -38.04 -9.57 11.64
C PRO A 177 -38.29 -9.40 10.12
N PRO A 178 -39.35 -10.02 9.56
CA PRO A 178 -40.50 -10.61 10.25
C PRO A 178 -40.30 -12.07 10.75
N GLY A 179 -39.08 -12.61 10.64
CA GLY A 179 -38.76 -14.03 10.76
C GLY A 179 -38.41 -14.56 12.14
N CYS A 180 -38.92 -14.01 13.26
CA CYS A 180 -38.78 -14.63 14.59
C CYS A 180 -39.68 -15.89 14.75
N SER A 181 -39.75 -16.70 13.70
CA SER A 181 -40.47 -17.96 13.61
C SER A 181 -39.49 -19.03 13.18
N LEU A 182 -39.14 -19.93 14.09
CA LEU A 182 -38.41 -21.14 13.73
C LEU A 182 -39.27 -22.02 12.82
N PRO A 183 -38.68 -22.79 11.90
CA PRO A 183 -39.39 -23.90 11.28
C PRO A 183 -39.86 -24.84 12.40
N ALA A 184 -41.13 -25.24 12.37
CA ALA A 184 -41.69 -26.16 13.34
C ALA A 184 -40.83 -27.42 13.40
N ASN A 185 -40.30 -27.73 14.59
CA ASN A 185 -39.44 -28.88 14.81
C ASN A 185 -40.21 -30.16 14.42
N PRO A 186 -39.75 -30.97 13.44
CA PRO A 186 -40.46 -32.19 13.04
C PRO A 186 -40.44 -33.30 14.11
N GLY A 187 -39.89 -33.05 15.30
CA GLY A 187 -39.80 -34.01 16.41
C GLY A 187 -40.69 -33.77 17.62
N SER A 188 -41.51 -32.69 17.70
CA SER A 188 -42.35 -32.41 18.88
C SER A 188 -43.81 -32.88 18.73
N GLY A 189 -44.08 -33.82 17.83
CA GLY A 189 -45.36 -34.52 17.75
C GLY A 189 -45.32 -35.81 18.55
N ALA A 190 -46.16 -35.88 19.59
CA ALA A 190 -46.50 -37.06 20.40
C ALA A 190 -45.51 -37.49 21.50
N ALA A 191 -45.67 -36.92 22.70
CA ALA A 191 -45.67 -37.66 23.97
C ALA A 191 -46.02 -36.70 25.12
N ASP A 192 -47.31 -36.45 25.35
CA ASP A 192 -47.81 -36.19 26.71
C ASP A 192 -49.34 -36.30 26.75
N ALA A 193 -49.80 -37.55 26.69
CA ALA A 193 -51.11 -37.97 27.18
C ALA A 193 -50.88 -39.24 28.00
N SER A 194 -50.18 -39.08 29.14
CA SER A 194 -50.07 -40.13 30.16
C SER A 194 -50.87 -39.70 31.37
N ASP A 195 -52.14 -40.08 31.31
CA ASP A 195 -53.14 -40.11 32.38
C ASP A 195 -52.57 -40.83 33.62
N PRO A 196 -52.54 -40.24 34.83
CA PRO A 196 -52.17 -40.99 36.02
C PRO A 196 -53.36 -41.84 36.50
N PRO A 197 -53.20 -43.17 36.72
CA PRO A 197 -54.26 -43.98 37.29
C PRO A 197 -54.42 -43.64 38.77
N ARG A 198 -55.60 -43.09 39.11
CA ARG A 198 -56.01 -42.80 40.48
C ARG A 198 -56.28 -44.12 41.23
N GLU A 199 -55.47 -44.35 42.26
CA GLU A 199 -55.52 -45.50 43.16
C GLU A 199 -56.93 -45.70 43.76
N THR A 200 -57.39 -46.95 43.75
CA THR A 200 -58.53 -47.43 44.53
C THR A 200 -58.00 -48.09 45.82
N PRO A 201 -58.56 -47.79 47.00
CA PRO A 201 -58.13 -48.42 48.24
C PRO A 201 -58.80 -49.80 48.40
N ALA A 202 -57.98 -50.86 48.42
CA ALA A 202 -58.41 -52.19 48.79
C ALA A 202 -58.30 -52.39 50.31
N THR A 203 -59.44 -52.71 50.89
CA THR A 203 -59.69 -53.23 52.23
C THR A 203 -58.88 -54.50 52.50
N GLU A 204 -58.21 -54.60 53.64
CA GLU A 204 -57.73 -55.89 54.17
C GLU A 204 -58.19 -56.10 55.62
N PRO A 205 -58.73 -57.29 55.97
CA PRO A 205 -59.23 -57.61 57.30
C PRO A 205 -58.18 -58.36 58.13
N ARG A 206 -58.15 -58.11 59.44
CA ARG A 206 -57.79 -59.11 60.47
C ARG A 206 -58.36 -58.71 61.83
#